data_AF-A0A0Q6TH55-F1
#
_entry.id   AF-A0A0Q6TH55-F1
#
_cell.length_a   1.000
_cell.length_b   1.000
_cell.length_c   1.000
_cell.angle_alpha   90.00
_cell.angle_beta   90.00
_cell.angle_gamma   90.00
#
_symmetry.space_group_name_H-M   'P 1'
#
loop_
_entity.id
_entity.type
_entity.pdbx_description
1 polymer ?
#
loop_
_entity_poly.entity_id
_entity_poly.type
_entity_poly.pdbx_seq_one_letter_code
_entity_poly.pdbx_strand_id
1 'polypeptide(L)'
;MLDQYPVLNGALEVASGPDATIDFLRLEHVLQRYRDVWVVIPVKPYLAVDARRVGEHLVGVSCFAVMSSGILMQNTRAEEGLSRLVSMLMGGGTNAGTAASGKGLVEGKANPQARWLFQGNPLLSIGTRPFTSLQTRYVYVDGGDIYQRSIGELDVSGMFSRPRSSLIDLDPLADMHEAFRREAFDRAIGDEPDVEKLTQLLDAMFVENTRVLDRVTLHHSEASPGEAFDYKAPELTRYGRLVHDATGAPRVEMAFALVHYERALRDFDLLKAANRTANKEAALATGVYCIVSVAACLEAVANKLFFIEKGRHPTMRDRGTPLEKLDAAAATLVAQTGGTYVPLHPNDASYVAMERVRVLRNSFMHASERDAAISPDTLLSKVFDEVSEARCRAYLRELRLTVGKVFDQLPKLPAPIVTRANTTWLGSLEVP
;
A
#
# COMPACT_ATOMS: atom_id res chain seq x y z
N MET A 1 -2.88 21.17 39.42
CA MET A 1 -1.65 21.63 38.72
C MET A 1 -1.37 20.83 37.43
N LEU A 2 -2.02 19.67 37.20
CA LEU A 2 -1.98 18.93 35.93
C LEU A 2 -3.05 19.39 34.91
N ASP A 3 -4.10 20.11 35.35
CA ASP A 3 -5.17 20.62 34.47
C ASP A 3 -4.74 21.77 33.54
N GLN A 4 -3.52 22.30 33.68
CA GLN A 4 -2.98 23.36 32.83
C GLN A 4 -2.18 22.83 31.62
N TYR A 5 -1.98 21.51 31.53
CA TYR A 5 -1.20 20.87 30.47
C TYR A 5 -2.01 19.74 29.84
N PRO A 6 -3.01 20.07 28.99
CA PRO A 6 -3.80 19.04 28.33
C PRO A 6 -2.86 18.15 27.50
N VAL A 7 -2.78 16.88 27.86
CA VAL A 7 -2.30 15.84 26.94
C VAL A 7 -3.22 15.94 25.72
N LEU A 8 -2.63 16.15 24.54
CA LEU A 8 -3.30 16.33 23.24
C LEU A 8 -4.06 15.04 22.79
N ASN A 9 -4.88 14.46 23.67
CA ASN A 9 -5.59 13.20 23.44
C ASN A 9 -6.92 13.40 22.70
N GLY A 10 -7.45 14.62 22.60
CA GLY A 10 -8.83 14.87 22.14
C GLY A 10 -9.01 15.50 20.75
N ALA A 11 -7.95 16.00 20.10
CA ALA A 11 -8.08 16.78 18.85
C ALA A 11 -7.53 16.07 17.60
N LEU A 12 -7.06 14.83 17.73
CA LEU A 12 -6.36 14.09 16.68
C LEU A 12 -7.19 12.90 16.19
N GLU A 13 -8.50 13.11 16.00
CA GLU A 13 -9.25 12.23 15.10
C GLU A 13 -8.67 12.35 13.70
N VAL A 14 -8.31 11.21 13.13
CA VAL A 14 -7.60 11.05 11.86
C VAL A 14 -8.42 11.65 10.72
N ALA A 15 -8.22 12.93 10.44
CA ALA A 15 -8.70 13.55 9.21
C ALA A 15 -7.80 13.07 8.06
N SER A 16 -8.39 12.35 7.11
CA SER A 16 -7.72 11.97 5.87
C SER A 16 -7.84 13.14 4.88
N GLY A 17 -6.73 13.81 4.60
CA GLY A 17 -6.69 14.91 3.63
C GLY A 17 -5.35 15.66 3.57
N PRO A 18 -5.13 16.49 2.53
CA PRO A 18 -3.91 17.28 2.37
C PRO A 18 -3.68 18.26 3.52
N ASP A 19 -4.76 18.86 4.04
CA ASP A 19 -4.70 19.90 5.07
C ASP A 19 -4.33 19.30 6.44
N ALA A 20 -4.94 18.17 6.80
CA ALA A 20 -4.61 17.42 8.02
C ALA A 20 -3.15 16.92 8.03
N THR A 21 -2.58 16.62 6.85
CA THR A 21 -1.17 16.26 6.71
C THR A 21 -0.25 17.44 7.03
N ILE A 22 -0.56 18.62 6.51
CA ILE A 22 0.24 19.83 6.74
C ILE A 22 0.17 20.26 8.20
N ASP A 23 -1.01 20.22 8.81
CA ASP A 23 -1.19 20.62 10.21
C ASP A 23 -0.40 19.72 11.18
N PHE A 24 -0.36 18.41 10.91
CA PHE A 24 0.48 17.49 11.69
C PHE A 24 1.97 17.78 11.53
N LEU A 25 2.45 17.97 10.29
CA LEU A 25 3.85 18.29 10.03
C LEU A 25 4.24 19.63 10.68
N ARG A 26 3.32 20.60 10.70
CA ARG A 26 3.50 21.89 11.36
C ARG A 26 3.65 21.71 12.87
N LEU A 27 2.84 20.83 13.48
CA LEU A 27 2.97 20.49 14.90
C LEU A 27 4.31 19.82 15.20
N GLU A 28 4.73 18.80 14.43
CA GLU A 28 6.05 18.18 14.61
C GLU A 28 7.19 19.21 14.46
N HIS A 29 7.10 20.11 13.49
CA HIS A 29 8.05 21.20 13.32
C HIS A 29 8.13 22.08 14.57
N VAL A 30 6.99 22.54 15.08
CA VAL A 30 6.95 23.40 16.28
C VAL A 30 7.59 22.69 17.47
N LEU A 31 7.29 21.41 17.66
CA LEU A 31 7.86 20.59 18.73
C LEU A 31 9.37 20.35 18.59
N GLN A 32 9.92 20.33 17.37
CA GLN A 32 11.36 20.20 17.12
C GLN A 32 12.10 21.54 17.20
N ARG A 33 11.45 22.65 16.83
CA ARG A 33 12.08 23.97 16.67
C ARG A 33 12.07 24.81 17.92
N TYR A 34 10.96 24.84 18.66
CA TYR A 34 10.76 25.84 19.71
C TYR A 34 10.99 25.23 21.09
N ARG A 35 12.12 25.57 21.71
CA ARG A 35 12.51 25.09 23.04
C ARG A 35 11.50 25.47 24.13
N ASP A 36 10.90 26.64 24.00
CA ASP A 36 10.03 27.25 25.00
C ASP A 36 8.65 26.58 25.09
N VAL A 37 8.27 25.71 24.14
CA VAL A 37 7.05 24.87 24.25
C VAL A 37 7.25 23.69 25.20
N TRP A 38 8.49 23.36 25.54
CA TRP A 38 8.82 22.26 26.42
C TRP A 38 9.10 22.75 27.84
N VAL A 39 8.46 22.11 28.81
CA VAL A 39 8.55 22.44 30.23
C VAL A 39 9.07 21.22 30.99
N VAL A 40 10.22 21.35 31.64
CA VAL A 40 10.70 20.31 32.57
C VAL A 40 9.90 20.43 33.86
N ILE A 41 9.30 19.33 34.30
CA ILE A 41 8.49 19.27 35.53
C ILE A 41 9.14 18.32 36.54
N PRO A 42 8.98 18.55 37.86
CA PRO A 42 9.63 17.73 38.89
C PRO A 42 8.95 16.37 39.13
N VAL A 43 7.93 16.01 38.34
CA VAL A 43 7.14 14.78 38.50
C VAL A 43 7.10 14.02 37.18
N LYS A 44 7.22 12.68 37.24
CA LYS A 44 7.16 11.80 36.06
C LYS A 44 5.88 12.11 35.25
N PRO A 45 5.98 12.35 33.92
CA PRO A 45 7.07 11.95 33.02
C PRO A 45 8.21 12.98 32.84
N TYR A 46 8.34 13.96 33.74
CA TYR A 46 9.42 14.97 33.82
C TYR A 46 9.47 15.99 32.69
N LEU A 47 8.63 15.81 31.67
CA LEU A 47 8.52 16.71 30.54
C LEU A 47 7.03 16.94 30.22
N ALA A 48 6.67 18.21 30.02
CA ALA A 48 5.34 18.64 29.63
C ALA A 48 5.43 19.59 28.43
N VAL A 49 4.30 19.78 27.75
CA VAL A 49 4.17 20.69 26.60
C VAL A 49 3.25 21.84 26.98
N ASP A 50 3.71 23.08 26.78
CA ASP A 50 2.88 24.29 26.89
C ASP A 50 2.03 24.44 25.62
N ALA A 51 0.79 23.94 25.68
CA ALA A 51 -0.15 23.97 24.58
C ALA A 51 -0.47 25.39 24.07
N ARG A 52 -0.42 26.41 24.95
CA ARG A 52 -0.64 27.80 24.55
C ARG A 52 0.52 28.29 23.68
N ARG A 53 1.77 28.05 24.10
CA ARG A 53 2.96 28.40 23.30
C ARG A 53 3.00 27.62 21.98
N VAL A 54 2.60 26.34 21.98
CA VAL A 54 2.43 25.59 20.73
C VAL A 54 1.44 26.31 19.81
N GLY A 55 0.26 26.67 20.32
CA GLY A 55 -0.74 27.43 19.56
C GLY A 55 -0.21 28.75 19.00
N GLU A 56 0.56 29.49 19.80
CA GLU A 56 1.20 30.75 19.40
C GLU A 56 2.20 30.54 18.25
N HIS A 57 3.07 29.54 18.35
CA HIS A 57 4.07 29.24 17.31
C HIS A 57 3.46 28.61 16.05
N LEU A 58 2.32 27.93 16.15
CA LEU A 58 1.59 27.43 14.98
C LEU A 58 1.09 28.58 14.10
N VAL A 59 0.75 29.73 14.71
CA VAL A 59 0.32 30.94 13.99
C VAL A 59 1.54 31.59 13.33
N GLY A 60 1.66 31.43 12.01
CA GLY A 60 2.72 32.07 11.22
C GLY A 60 3.73 31.11 10.58
N VAL A 61 3.62 29.80 10.85
CA VAL A 61 4.45 28.78 10.20
C VAL A 61 3.79 28.32 8.89
N SER A 62 4.20 28.92 7.77
CA SER A 62 3.74 28.58 6.41
C SER A 62 4.78 27.83 5.58
N CYS A 63 6.07 28.09 5.83
CA CYS A 63 7.19 27.44 5.17
C CYS A 63 8.16 26.90 6.23
N PHE A 64 8.43 25.60 6.20
CA PHE A 64 9.20 24.96 7.27
C PHE A 64 9.77 23.60 6.85
N ALA A 65 10.89 23.24 7.49
CA ALA A 65 11.47 21.91 7.44
C ALA A 65 11.12 21.13 8.70
N VAL A 66 10.86 19.83 8.57
CA VAL A 66 10.69 18.93 9.71
C VAL A 66 11.39 17.60 9.43
N MET A 67 12.16 17.14 10.41
CA MET A 67 12.72 15.79 10.40
C MET A 67 11.63 14.84 10.88
N SER A 68 10.71 14.50 9.97
CA SER A 68 9.46 13.84 10.35
C SER A 68 9.66 12.37 10.69
N SER A 69 8.98 11.93 11.74
CA SER A 69 8.78 10.50 12.03
C SER A 69 7.74 9.86 11.10
N GLY A 70 6.98 10.67 10.37
CA GLY A 70 6.10 10.21 9.31
C GLY A 70 6.82 10.04 7.98
N ILE A 71 6.24 9.20 7.11
CA ILE A 71 6.72 8.97 5.76
C ILE A 71 5.64 9.40 4.78
N LEU A 72 5.95 10.38 3.94
CA LEU A 72 5.09 10.82 2.88
C LEU A 72 5.09 9.79 1.75
N MET A 73 3.90 9.30 1.46
CA MET A 73 3.65 8.32 0.42
C MET A 73 2.78 8.94 -0.67
N GLN A 74 2.94 8.45 -1.89
CA GLN A 74 2.09 8.83 -3.00
C GLN A 74 1.63 7.61 -3.81
N ASN A 75 0.56 7.79 -4.59
CA ASN A 75 0.02 6.76 -5.49
C ASN A 75 -0.44 5.48 -4.76
N THR A 76 -0.84 5.60 -3.49
CA THR A 76 -1.31 4.50 -2.64
C THR A 76 -2.49 4.98 -1.80
N ARG A 77 -3.49 4.12 -1.57
CA ARG A 77 -4.61 4.42 -0.66
C ARG A 77 -4.12 4.42 0.79
N ALA A 78 -4.63 5.31 1.62
CA ALA A 78 -4.32 5.32 3.06
C ALA A 78 -4.58 3.95 3.72
N GLU A 79 -5.68 3.30 3.36
CA GLU A 79 -6.09 1.96 3.84
C GLU A 79 -5.12 0.83 3.46
N GLU A 80 -4.40 0.98 2.35
CA GLU A 80 -3.42 0.00 1.87
C GLU A 80 -1.99 0.37 2.30
N GLY A 81 -1.82 1.56 2.87
CA GLY A 81 -0.52 2.11 3.23
C GLY A 81 0.21 1.32 4.29
N LEU A 82 -0.47 0.97 5.37
CA LEU A 82 0.10 0.22 6.49
C LEU A 82 0.53 -1.20 6.07
N SER A 83 -0.33 -1.93 5.34
CA SER A 83 -0.01 -3.27 4.88
C SER A 83 1.16 -3.28 3.90
N ARG A 84 1.23 -2.29 3.00
CA ARG A 84 2.34 -2.12 2.05
C ARG A 84 3.65 -1.72 2.73
N LEU A 85 3.60 -0.89 3.78
CA LEU A 85 4.78 -0.49 4.56
C LEU A 85 5.32 -1.66 5.39
N VAL A 86 4.45 -2.46 6.01
CA VAL A 86 4.84 -3.71 6.70
C VAL A 86 5.51 -4.68 5.72
N SER A 87 5.00 -4.82 4.48
CA SER A 87 5.66 -5.63 3.45
C SER A 87 7.05 -5.09 3.05
N MET A 88 7.23 -3.77 3.01
CA MET A 88 8.52 -3.14 2.73
C MET A 88 9.55 -3.38 3.85
N LEU A 89 9.12 -3.26 5.11
CA LEU A 89 9.98 -3.44 6.29
C LEU A 89 10.33 -4.91 6.56
N MET A 90 9.45 -5.85 6.20
CA MET A 90 9.65 -7.28 6.45
C MET A 90 10.40 -8.02 5.31
N GLY A 91 10.97 -7.30 4.34
CA GLY A 91 11.86 -7.90 3.33
C GLY A 91 11.22 -9.00 2.47
N GLY A 92 9.89 -9.05 2.37
CA GLY A 92 9.17 -10.17 1.80
C GLY A 92 7.95 -9.72 1.01
N GLY A 93 8.07 -9.71 -0.31
CA GLY A 93 6.92 -9.70 -1.23
C GLY A 93 7.03 -8.67 -2.35
N THR A 94 7.10 -9.17 -3.59
CA THR A 94 6.91 -8.43 -4.83
C THR A 94 5.49 -7.88 -4.93
N ASN A 95 5.17 -6.83 -4.17
CA ASN A 95 4.01 -5.99 -4.42
C ASN A 95 4.37 -5.00 -5.55
N ALA A 96 3.68 -5.11 -6.68
CA ALA A 96 3.88 -4.22 -7.82
C ALA A 96 3.65 -2.75 -7.39
N GLY A 97 4.74 -1.96 -7.32
CA GLY A 97 4.70 -0.53 -6.97
C GLY A 97 5.61 -0.10 -5.81
N THR A 98 6.29 -1.02 -5.11
CA THR A 98 7.16 -0.68 -3.96
C THR A 98 8.63 -1.04 -4.14
N ALA A 99 9.05 -1.48 -5.33
CA ALA A 99 10.47 -1.49 -5.69
C ALA A 99 11.01 -0.05 -5.68
N ALA A 100 12.33 0.14 -5.60
CA ALA A 100 12.95 1.47 -5.72
C ALA A 100 12.50 2.24 -6.99
N SER A 101 12.05 1.53 -8.02
CA SER A 101 11.48 2.06 -9.26
C SER A 101 9.97 2.37 -9.22
N GLY A 102 9.27 2.06 -8.13
CA GLY A 102 7.81 2.12 -8.01
C GLY A 102 7.22 3.48 -7.64
N LYS A 103 8.05 4.47 -7.26
CA LYS A 103 7.64 5.84 -6.90
C LYS A 103 6.52 5.94 -5.84
N GLY A 104 6.39 4.94 -4.96
CA GLY A 104 5.40 4.94 -3.86
C GLY A 104 5.80 5.80 -2.67
N LEU A 105 7.11 5.99 -2.46
CA LEU A 105 7.67 6.97 -1.53
C LEU A 105 7.91 8.27 -2.28
N VAL A 106 7.62 9.40 -1.63
CA VAL A 106 7.98 10.71 -2.19
C VAL A 106 9.47 10.94 -2.02
N GLU A 107 10.16 11.30 -3.11
CA GLU A 107 11.54 11.78 -3.11
C GLU A 107 11.58 12.99 -4.07
N GLY A 108 11.65 14.20 -3.52
CA GLY A 108 11.37 15.46 -4.23
C GLY A 108 9.97 16.02 -3.95
N LYS A 109 9.40 16.76 -4.90
CA LYS A 109 8.09 17.42 -4.78
C LYS A 109 6.92 16.42 -4.85
N ALA A 110 6.08 16.40 -3.82
CA ALA A 110 4.93 15.50 -3.69
C ALA A 110 3.76 15.90 -4.59
N ASN A 111 3.09 14.92 -5.21
CA ASN A 111 1.87 15.18 -5.97
C ASN A 111 0.72 15.63 -5.03
N PRO A 112 0.13 16.82 -5.22
CA PRO A 112 -0.90 17.35 -4.34
C PRO A 112 -2.21 16.55 -4.33
N GLN A 113 -2.50 15.77 -5.39
CA GLN A 113 -3.74 15.02 -5.55
C GLN A 113 -3.67 13.57 -5.06
N ALA A 114 -2.47 13.05 -4.79
CA ALA A 114 -2.27 11.62 -4.58
C ALA A 114 -1.30 11.31 -3.45
N ARG A 115 -1.16 12.23 -2.48
CA ARG A 115 -0.26 12.10 -1.32
C ARG A 115 -1.02 11.85 -0.03
N TRP A 116 -0.41 11.11 0.88
CA TRP A 116 -0.83 10.98 2.27
C TRP A 116 0.39 10.71 3.15
N LEU A 117 0.30 11.08 4.43
CA LEU A 117 1.37 10.88 5.40
C LEU A 117 1.11 9.62 6.23
N PHE A 118 2.02 8.65 6.14
CA PHE A 118 2.06 7.55 7.09
C PHE A 118 2.69 8.03 8.39
N GLN A 119 1.97 7.93 9.50
CA GLN A 119 2.47 8.33 10.81
C GLN A 119 2.95 7.09 11.57
N GLY A 120 4.25 6.98 11.79
CA GLY A 120 4.83 6.00 12.72
C GLY A 120 4.57 6.43 14.15
N ASN A 121 3.33 6.25 14.64
CA ASN A 121 2.73 6.77 15.88
C ASN A 121 3.73 7.28 16.96
N PRO A 122 4.31 8.49 16.81
CA PRO A 122 5.30 9.04 17.73
C PRO A 122 4.61 9.83 18.85
N LEU A 123 3.34 10.19 18.65
CA LEU A 123 2.49 10.92 19.57
C LEU A 123 2.22 10.15 20.87
N LEU A 124 2.28 8.81 20.83
CA LEU A 124 2.23 7.97 22.04
C LEU A 124 3.41 8.19 23.00
N SER A 125 4.45 8.93 22.57
CA SER A 125 5.60 9.30 23.39
C SER A 125 5.64 10.77 23.80
N ILE A 126 4.56 11.54 23.56
CA ILE A 126 4.48 12.91 24.05
C ILE A 126 4.51 12.92 25.58
N GLY A 127 5.43 13.70 26.13
CA GLY A 127 5.65 13.84 27.57
C GLY A 127 6.74 12.92 28.13
N THR A 128 7.18 11.90 27.39
CA THR A 128 8.29 11.03 27.84
C THR A 128 9.62 11.32 27.14
N ARG A 129 9.64 12.14 26.09
CA ARG A 129 10.90 12.54 25.45
C ARG A 129 10.70 13.81 24.62
N PRO A 130 11.73 14.65 24.49
CA PRO A 130 11.66 15.77 23.56
C PRO A 130 11.62 15.28 22.12
N PHE A 131 10.91 16.00 21.25
CA PHE A 131 10.98 15.77 19.81
C PHE A 131 12.36 16.22 19.32
N THR A 132 13.18 15.26 18.92
CA THR A 132 14.51 15.51 18.35
C THR A 132 14.48 15.32 16.85
N SER A 133 15.28 16.12 16.14
CA SER A 133 15.45 16.03 14.70
C SER A 133 16.39 14.87 14.31
N LEU A 134 16.18 13.69 14.89
CA LEU A 134 16.99 12.47 14.72
C LEU A 134 16.33 11.49 13.74
N GLN A 135 16.16 11.91 12.49
CA GLN A 135 15.60 11.09 11.42
C GLN A 135 16.57 10.97 10.24
N THR A 136 16.32 10.03 9.33
CA THR A 136 17.11 9.86 8.10
C THR A 136 16.49 10.58 6.90
N ARG A 137 15.33 11.21 7.11
CA ARG A 137 14.54 11.89 6.09
C ARG A 137 13.98 13.19 6.66
N TYR A 138 13.75 14.15 5.77
CA TYR A 138 13.01 15.35 6.10
C TYR A 138 11.84 15.56 5.15
N VAL A 139 10.84 16.27 5.65
CA VAL A 139 9.74 16.84 4.87
C VAL A 139 9.86 18.35 4.92
N TYR A 140 9.75 19.01 3.77
CA TYR A 140 9.73 20.47 3.65
C TYR A 140 8.38 20.92 3.12
N VAL A 141 7.79 21.93 3.73
CA VAL A 141 6.53 22.53 3.31
C VAL A 141 6.80 23.96 2.84
N ASP A 142 6.30 24.31 1.65
CA ASP A 142 6.40 25.64 1.07
C ASP A 142 5.04 26.12 0.57
N GLY A 143 4.32 26.93 1.36
CA GLY A 143 3.07 27.54 0.93
C GLY A 143 1.96 26.58 0.46
N GLY A 144 2.04 25.29 0.82
CA GLY A 144 1.11 24.21 0.42
C GLY A 144 1.73 23.10 -0.43
N ASP A 145 2.89 23.37 -1.04
CA ASP A 145 3.72 22.33 -1.64
C ASP A 145 4.45 21.56 -0.55
N ILE A 146 4.59 20.25 -0.73
CA ILE A 146 5.25 19.36 0.22
C ILE A 146 6.34 18.62 -0.53
N TYR A 147 7.51 18.54 0.07
CA TYR A 147 8.68 17.85 -0.47
C TYR A 147 9.16 16.84 0.56
N GLN A 148 9.67 15.70 0.14
CA GLN A 148 10.33 14.75 1.03
C GLN A 148 11.68 14.36 0.44
N ARG A 149 12.73 14.29 1.26
CA ARG A 149 14.03 13.75 0.82
C ARG A 149 14.68 12.86 1.86
N SER A 150 15.39 11.86 1.36
CA SER A 150 16.29 11.03 2.12
C SER A 150 17.66 11.70 2.22
N ILE A 151 18.20 11.83 3.44
CA ILE A 151 19.50 12.48 3.69
C ILE A 151 20.50 11.55 4.38
N GLY A 152 20.07 10.36 4.77
CA GLY A 152 20.90 9.41 5.49
C GLY A 152 20.28 8.01 5.54
N GLU A 153 20.94 7.14 6.29
CA GLU A 153 20.55 5.75 6.51
C GLU A 153 20.61 5.42 7.99
N LEU A 154 19.90 4.37 8.40
CA LEU A 154 19.96 3.88 9.77
C LEU A 154 21.12 2.88 9.87
N ASP A 155 22.16 3.25 10.59
CA ASP A 155 23.25 2.34 10.94
C ASP A 155 22.82 1.47 12.14
N VAL A 156 22.88 0.16 11.95
CA VAL A 156 22.52 -0.85 12.95
C VAL A 156 23.75 -1.63 13.43
N SER A 157 24.96 -1.23 13.04
CA SER A 157 26.20 -1.88 13.45
C SER A 157 26.59 -1.48 14.88
N GLY A 158 25.96 -2.12 15.87
CA GLY A 158 26.26 -1.89 17.29
C GLY A 158 25.13 -2.26 18.23
N MET A 159 25.27 -1.91 19.51
CA MET A 159 24.23 -2.16 20.53
C MET A 159 23.01 -1.23 20.38
N PHE A 160 23.16 -0.10 19.67
CA PHE A 160 22.10 0.89 19.43
C PHE A 160 22.08 1.29 17.95
N SER A 161 20.88 1.42 17.36
CA SER A 161 20.72 1.95 16.00
C SER A 161 20.89 3.48 15.98
N ARG A 162 21.64 4.03 15.02
CA ARG A 162 21.90 5.47 14.90
C ARG A 162 21.67 5.95 13.47
N PRO A 163 20.99 7.10 13.26
CA PRO A 163 20.91 7.69 11.93
C PRO A 163 22.28 8.26 11.53
N ARG A 164 22.72 7.94 10.32
CA ARG A 164 23.98 8.40 9.72
C ARG A 164 23.68 9.16 8.44
N SER A 165 24.28 10.34 8.29
CA SER A 165 24.16 11.16 7.10
C SER A 165 25.53 11.70 6.70
N SER A 166 25.80 11.77 5.40
CA SER A 166 26.96 12.46 4.86
C SER A 166 26.77 13.99 4.77
N LEU A 167 25.54 14.47 4.97
CA LEU A 167 25.15 15.87 4.82
C LEU A 167 25.03 16.61 6.15
N ILE A 168 24.66 15.87 7.21
CA ILE A 168 24.39 16.39 8.55
C ILE A 168 25.00 15.43 9.58
N ASP A 169 25.82 15.95 10.48
CA ASP A 169 26.27 15.16 11.63
C ASP A 169 25.16 15.08 12.68
N LEU A 170 24.66 13.88 12.94
CA LEU A 170 23.58 13.61 13.88
C LEU A 170 24.09 13.03 15.21
N ASP A 171 25.39 12.72 15.31
CA ASP A 171 25.97 12.09 16.51
C ASP A 171 25.82 12.96 17.77
N PRO A 172 26.12 14.28 17.75
CA PRO A 172 25.98 15.11 18.94
C PRO A 172 24.56 15.10 19.51
N LEU A 173 23.56 15.21 18.64
CA LEU A 173 22.16 15.19 19.04
C LEU A 173 21.73 13.80 19.55
N ALA A 174 22.23 12.72 18.94
CA ALA A 174 21.94 11.36 19.36
C ALA A 174 22.52 11.07 20.75
N ASP A 175 23.76 11.52 21.01
CA ASP A 175 24.41 11.36 22.31
C ASP A 175 23.70 12.16 23.40
N MET A 176 23.29 13.41 23.12
CA MET A 176 22.51 14.21 24.06
C MET A 176 21.12 13.63 24.35
N HIS A 177 20.43 13.11 23.33
CA HIS A 177 19.14 12.44 23.50
C HIS A 177 19.25 11.19 24.38
N GLU A 178 20.30 10.39 24.19
CA GLU A 178 20.56 9.21 25.05
C GLU A 178 20.92 9.63 26.48
N ALA A 179 21.70 10.69 26.67
CA ALA A 179 21.98 11.24 27.99
C ALA A 179 20.70 11.72 28.70
N PHE A 180 19.81 12.41 27.99
CA PHE A 180 18.51 12.82 28.50
C PHE A 180 17.66 11.60 28.89
N ARG A 181 17.60 10.57 28.03
CA ARG A 181 16.83 9.35 28.30
C ARG A 181 17.32 8.64 29.57
N ARG A 182 18.64 8.51 29.75
CA ARG A 182 19.22 7.89 30.95
C ARG A 182 18.89 8.67 32.21
N GLU A 183 19.00 9.99 32.14
CA GLU A 183 18.73 10.91 33.23
C GLU A 183 17.24 10.91 33.64
N ALA A 184 16.32 10.86 32.67
CA ALA A 184 14.88 10.93 32.91
C ALA A 184 14.20 9.58 33.20
N PHE A 185 14.74 8.44 32.70
CA PHE A 185 14.05 7.14 32.74
C PHE A 185 14.83 5.98 33.34
N ASP A 186 16.17 5.95 33.19
CA ASP A 186 16.97 4.79 33.59
C ASP A 186 17.44 4.88 35.06
N ARG A 187 16.95 5.87 35.82
CA ARG A 187 17.24 6.05 37.26
C ARG A 187 16.57 4.97 38.12
N ALA A 188 17.17 4.68 39.28
CA ALA A 188 16.61 3.72 40.23
C ALA A 188 15.27 4.24 40.81
N ILE A 189 14.39 3.31 41.19
CA ILE A 189 13.10 3.65 41.80
C ILE A 189 13.36 4.40 43.12
N GLY A 190 12.93 5.66 43.19
CA GLY A 190 13.07 6.51 44.37
C GLY A 190 14.08 7.66 44.22
N ASP A 191 14.88 7.67 43.16
CA ASP A 191 15.77 8.80 42.86
C ASP A 191 14.99 9.92 42.16
N GLU A 192 15.06 11.13 42.70
CA GLU A 192 14.54 12.32 42.02
C GLU A 192 15.46 12.67 40.82
N PRO A 193 14.89 13.12 39.69
CA PRO A 193 15.69 13.56 38.55
C PRO A 193 16.39 14.88 38.87
N ASP A 194 17.56 15.08 38.26
CA ASP A 194 18.19 16.39 38.27
C ASP A 194 17.50 17.29 37.25
N VAL A 195 16.50 18.06 37.71
CA VAL A 195 15.69 18.97 36.88
C VAL A 195 16.56 20.03 36.19
N GLU A 196 17.62 20.50 36.86
CA GLU A 196 18.53 21.50 36.29
C GLU A 196 19.33 20.88 35.13
N LYS A 197 19.89 19.69 35.34
CA LYS A 197 20.60 18.94 34.30
C LYS A 197 19.69 18.56 33.14
N LEU A 198 18.46 18.13 33.39
CA LEU A 198 17.47 17.86 32.33
C LEU A 198 17.17 19.12 31.52
N THR A 199 17.06 20.27 32.19
CA THR A 199 16.85 21.57 31.53
C THR A 199 18.04 21.96 30.65
N GLN A 200 19.26 21.83 31.16
CA GLN A 200 20.49 22.13 30.42
C GLN A 200 20.66 21.20 29.20
N LEU A 201 20.40 19.90 29.37
CA LEU A 201 20.42 18.94 28.26
C LEU A 201 19.37 19.30 27.21
N LEU A 202 18.16 19.65 27.62
CA LEU A 202 17.09 20.06 26.71
C LEU A 202 17.49 21.34 25.95
N ASP A 203 18.06 22.34 26.62
CA ASP A 203 18.55 23.56 25.98
C ASP A 203 19.61 23.26 24.91
N ALA A 204 20.60 22.43 25.24
CA ALA A 204 21.65 22.01 24.32
C ALA A 204 21.11 21.21 23.12
N MET A 205 20.14 20.32 23.35
CA MET A 205 19.48 19.56 22.28
C MET A 205 18.73 20.49 21.31
N PHE A 206 18.08 21.55 21.79
CA PHE A 206 17.37 22.48 20.92
C PHE A 206 18.30 23.41 20.14
N VAL A 207 19.48 23.72 20.67
CA VAL A 207 20.56 24.38 19.90
C VAL A 207 20.99 23.49 18.74
N GLU A 208 21.15 22.18 18.96
CA GLU A 208 21.56 21.25 17.90
C GLU A 208 20.42 20.92 16.92
N ASN A 209 19.18 20.74 17.39
CA ASN A 209 18.00 20.64 16.51
C ASN A 209 17.91 21.84 15.56
N THR A 210 18.18 23.05 16.07
CA THR A 210 18.18 24.28 15.27
C THR A 210 19.19 24.18 14.13
N ARG A 211 20.43 23.75 14.43
CA ARG A 211 21.48 23.55 13.40
C ARG A 211 21.08 22.50 12.37
N VAL A 212 20.51 21.37 12.80
CA VAL A 212 20.03 20.31 11.90
C VAL A 212 18.93 20.83 10.98
N LEU A 213 17.91 21.50 11.52
CA LEU A 213 16.79 22.05 10.75
C LEU A 213 17.25 23.15 9.78
N ASP A 214 18.17 24.02 10.19
CA ASP A 214 18.75 25.05 9.33
C ASP A 214 19.55 24.42 8.18
N ARG A 215 20.31 23.35 8.45
CA ARG A 215 21.05 22.59 7.42
C ARG A 215 20.13 21.87 6.44
N VAL A 216 19.04 21.29 6.93
CA VAL A 216 17.99 20.70 6.08
C VAL A 216 17.35 21.77 5.20
N THR A 217 17.02 22.93 5.75
CA THR A 217 16.44 24.06 5.02
C THR A 217 17.37 24.52 3.90
N LEU A 218 18.66 24.66 4.21
CA LEU A 218 19.68 24.99 3.21
C LEU A 218 19.75 23.92 2.11
N HIS A 219 19.85 22.65 2.48
CA HIS A 219 19.86 21.54 1.52
C HIS A 219 18.60 21.51 0.63
N HIS A 220 17.43 21.80 1.20
CA HIS A 220 16.20 21.95 0.41
C HIS A 220 16.32 23.10 -0.59
N SER A 221 16.78 24.27 -0.15
CA SER A 221 16.94 25.45 -1.02
C SER A 221 17.93 25.23 -2.16
N GLU A 222 18.96 24.39 -1.95
CA GLU A 222 19.93 24.00 -2.98
C GLU A 222 19.33 23.01 -3.98
N ALA A 223 18.41 22.15 -3.53
CA ALA A 223 17.88 21.05 -4.32
C ALA A 223 16.52 21.33 -5.00
N SER A 224 15.71 22.28 -4.52
CA SER A 224 14.31 22.48 -4.96
C SER A 224 14.04 23.43 -6.14
N PRO A 225 14.91 24.40 -6.53
CA PRO A 225 14.55 25.37 -7.57
C PRO A 225 14.18 24.70 -8.90
N GLY A 226 12.90 24.81 -9.30
CA GLY A 226 12.42 24.34 -10.60
C GLY A 226 12.02 22.87 -10.66
N GLU A 227 11.96 22.14 -9.54
CA GLU A 227 11.44 20.77 -9.55
C GLU A 227 9.94 20.76 -9.89
N ALA A 228 9.62 20.28 -11.09
CA ALA A 228 8.26 19.85 -11.40
C ALA A 228 7.89 18.71 -10.44
N PHE A 229 6.60 18.58 -10.12
CA PHE A 229 6.11 17.40 -9.43
C PHE A 229 6.57 16.17 -10.21
N ASP A 230 7.31 15.28 -9.56
CA ASP A 230 8.10 14.21 -10.19
C ASP A 230 7.23 13.15 -10.91
N TYR A 231 5.90 13.33 -10.82
CA TYR A 231 4.91 12.37 -11.28
C TYR A 231 3.51 12.97 -11.45
N LYS A 232 2.97 12.92 -12.67
CA LYS A 232 1.51 12.99 -12.88
C LYS A 232 0.94 11.64 -12.44
N ALA A 233 0.16 11.64 -11.36
CA ALA A 233 -0.50 10.44 -10.88
C ALA A 233 -1.33 9.82 -12.04
N PRO A 234 -1.11 8.55 -12.41
CA PRO A 234 -1.93 7.88 -13.40
C PRO A 234 -3.34 7.80 -12.83
N GLU A 235 -4.33 7.90 -13.71
CA GLU A 235 -5.72 7.71 -13.32
C GLU A 235 -5.85 6.33 -12.67
N LEU A 236 -6.12 6.34 -11.37
CA LEU A 236 -6.48 5.13 -10.66
C LEU A 236 -7.78 4.62 -11.25
N THR A 237 -7.79 3.36 -11.68
CA THR A 237 -9.05 2.71 -12.05
C THR A 237 -10.01 2.76 -10.85
N ARG A 238 -11.29 2.46 -11.06
CA ARG A 238 -12.28 2.33 -9.99
C ARG A 238 -11.88 1.38 -8.84
N TYR A 239 -10.88 0.53 -9.09
CA TYR A 239 -10.28 -0.41 -8.13
C TYR A 239 -8.92 0.01 -7.58
N GLY A 240 -8.41 1.20 -7.92
CA GLY A 240 -7.27 1.83 -7.25
C GLY A 240 -5.88 1.34 -7.68
N ARG A 241 -5.67 0.94 -8.94
CA ARG A 241 -4.42 0.28 -9.38
C ARG A 241 -3.72 1.02 -10.53
N LEU A 242 -2.38 1.12 -10.45
CA LEU A 242 -1.48 1.76 -11.43
C LEU A 242 -1.65 1.17 -12.84
N VAL A 243 -1.39 1.91 -13.92
CA VAL A 243 -1.81 1.46 -15.26
C VAL A 243 -0.72 1.28 -16.34
N HIS A 244 0.45 1.96 -16.39
CA HIS A 244 1.24 1.99 -17.66
C HIS A 244 2.72 1.61 -17.62
N ASP A 245 3.26 1.16 -18.77
CA ASP A 245 4.70 1.12 -19.04
C ASP A 245 5.26 2.49 -19.50
N ALA A 246 6.58 2.55 -19.75
CA ALA A 246 7.30 3.77 -20.11
C ALA A 246 6.80 4.45 -21.41
N THR A 247 5.95 3.78 -22.20
CA THR A 247 5.34 4.31 -23.43
C THR A 247 3.88 4.74 -23.25
N GLY A 248 3.32 4.60 -22.05
CA GLY A 248 1.90 4.91 -21.78
C GLY A 248 0.94 3.77 -22.11
N ALA A 249 1.43 2.56 -22.41
CA ALA A 249 0.58 1.41 -22.74
C ALA A 249 0.12 0.65 -21.47
N PRO A 250 -1.14 0.17 -21.37
CA PRO A 250 -1.64 -0.52 -20.18
C PRO A 250 -0.93 -1.87 -19.91
N ARG A 251 -0.31 -2.06 -18.74
CA ARG A 251 0.31 -3.35 -18.33
C ARG A 251 -0.54 -4.21 -17.38
N VAL A 252 -1.51 -3.61 -16.70
CA VAL A 252 -2.05 -4.17 -15.46
C VAL A 252 -3.13 -5.22 -15.63
N GLU A 253 -3.90 -5.20 -16.71
CA GLU A 253 -4.91 -6.24 -16.94
C GLU A 253 -4.28 -7.54 -17.42
N MET A 254 -3.15 -7.45 -18.14
CA MET A 254 -2.30 -8.60 -18.42
C MET A 254 -1.64 -9.13 -17.15
N ALA A 255 -1.26 -8.25 -16.20
CA ALA A 255 -0.72 -8.64 -14.90
C ALA A 255 -1.77 -9.23 -13.94
N PHE A 256 -3.04 -8.80 -13.99
CA PHE A 256 -4.10 -9.36 -13.13
C PHE A 256 -4.59 -10.72 -13.60
N ALA A 257 -4.84 -10.87 -14.90
CA ALA A 257 -5.07 -12.19 -15.46
C ALA A 257 -3.90 -13.12 -15.11
N LEU A 258 -2.67 -12.60 -15.16
CA LEU A 258 -1.47 -13.37 -14.80
C LEU A 258 -1.38 -13.75 -13.32
N VAL A 259 -1.63 -12.81 -12.39
CA VAL A 259 -1.63 -13.07 -10.95
C VAL A 259 -2.73 -14.07 -10.57
N HIS A 260 -3.93 -13.92 -11.11
CA HIS A 260 -5.04 -14.83 -10.81
C HIS A 260 -4.84 -16.20 -11.45
N TYR A 261 -4.27 -16.27 -12.65
CA TYR A 261 -3.92 -17.53 -13.28
C TYR A 261 -2.78 -18.25 -12.56
N GLU A 262 -1.72 -17.53 -12.18
CA GLU A 262 -0.62 -18.06 -11.35
C GLU A 262 -1.15 -18.58 -10.02
N ARG A 263 -2.03 -17.82 -9.37
CA ARG A 263 -2.66 -18.25 -8.13
C ARG A 263 -3.49 -19.52 -8.33
N ALA A 264 -4.27 -19.60 -9.40
CA ALA A 264 -5.06 -20.80 -9.73
C ALA A 264 -4.17 -22.03 -9.95
N LEU A 265 -3.01 -21.88 -10.60
CA LEU A 265 -2.05 -22.97 -10.78
C LEU A 265 -1.40 -23.41 -9.45
N ARG A 266 -1.00 -22.45 -8.60
CA ARG A 266 -0.46 -22.76 -7.27
C ARG A 266 -1.50 -23.46 -6.38
N ASP A 267 -2.73 -22.99 -6.39
CA ASP A 267 -3.84 -23.62 -5.67
C ASP A 267 -4.12 -25.02 -6.25
N PHE A 268 -4.09 -25.19 -7.57
CA PHE A 268 -4.21 -26.51 -8.19
C PHE A 268 -3.11 -27.49 -7.75
N ASP A 269 -1.86 -27.01 -7.63
CA ASP A 269 -0.75 -27.82 -7.13
C ASP A 269 -0.89 -28.19 -5.65
N LEU A 270 -1.32 -27.24 -4.82
CA LEU A 270 -1.63 -27.49 -3.41
C LEU A 270 -2.80 -28.48 -3.26
N LEU A 271 -3.79 -28.42 -4.15
CA LEU A 271 -4.91 -29.36 -4.19
C LEU A 271 -4.43 -30.78 -4.51
N LYS A 272 -3.55 -30.95 -5.51
CA LYS A 272 -2.89 -32.23 -5.80
C LYS A 272 -2.14 -32.75 -4.59
N ALA A 273 -1.39 -31.89 -3.90
CA ALA A 273 -0.64 -32.27 -2.71
C ALA A 273 -1.55 -32.69 -1.54
N ALA A 274 -2.66 -31.97 -1.32
CA ALA A 274 -3.66 -32.30 -0.30
C ALA A 274 -4.37 -33.63 -0.60
N ASN A 275 -4.72 -33.89 -1.86
CA ASN A 275 -5.30 -35.17 -2.27
C ASN A 275 -4.35 -36.35 -2.04
N ARG A 276 -3.05 -36.17 -2.35
CA ARG A 276 -2.02 -37.20 -2.12
C ARG A 276 -1.84 -37.55 -0.64
N THR A 277 -2.03 -36.58 0.26
CA THR A 277 -1.95 -36.78 1.71
C THR A 277 -3.30 -37.13 2.35
N ALA A 278 -4.35 -37.34 1.54
CA ALA A 278 -5.72 -37.58 1.97
C ALA A 278 -6.29 -36.50 2.94
N ASN A 279 -5.76 -35.28 2.88
CA ASN A 279 -6.23 -34.15 3.68
C ASN A 279 -7.45 -33.48 3.03
N LYS A 280 -8.65 -33.96 3.40
CA LYS A 280 -9.92 -33.53 2.80
C LYS A 280 -10.26 -32.05 3.05
N GLU A 281 -9.88 -31.50 4.21
CA GLU A 281 -10.15 -30.09 4.55
C GLU A 281 -9.27 -29.15 3.73
N ALA A 282 -7.97 -29.46 3.62
CA ALA A 282 -7.06 -28.70 2.77
C ALA A 282 -7.46 -28.81 1.30
N ALA A 283 -7.90 -29.98 0.84
CA ALA A 283 -8.39 -30.17 -0.53
C ALA A 283 -9.64 -29.33 -0.81
N LEU A 284 -10.61 -29.30 0.12
CA LEU A 284 -11.81 -28.46 -0.01
C LEU A 284 -11.46 -26.98 -0.12
N ALA A 285 -10.68 -26.46 0.83
CA ALA A 285 -10.31 -25.04 0.87
C ALA A 285 -9.54 -24.63 -0.39
N THR A 286 -8.58 -25.46 -0.82
CA THR A 286 -7.75 -25.16 -1.97
C THR A 286 -8.53 -25.27 -3.29
N GLY A 287 -9.46 -26.23 -3.40
CA GLY A 287 -10.36 -26.33 -4.54
C GLY A 287 -11.26 -25.09 -4.70
N VAL A 288 -11.78 -24.55 -3.58
CA VAL A 288 -12.53 -23.28 -3.57
C VAL A 288 -11.66 -22.13 -4.08
N TYR A 289 -10.43 -22.00 -3.58
CA TYR A 289 -9.50 -20.94 -4.02
C TYR A 289 -9.13 -21.05 -5.50
N CYS A 290 -8.99 -22.27 -6.03
CA CYS A 290 -8.76 -22.50 -7.45
C CYS A 290 -9.92 -21.93 -8.30
N ILE A 291 -11.18 -22.27 -7.96
CA ILE A 291 -12.36 -21.75 -8.68
C ILE A 291 -12.45 -20.23 -8.61
N VAL A 292 -12.24 -19.64 -7.42
CA VAL A 292 -12.25 -18.18 -7.23
C VAL A 292 -11.19 -17.52 -8.11
N SER A 293 -10.01 -18.12 -8.19
CA SER A 293 -8.90 -17.62 -9.00
C SER A 293 -9.17 -17.75 -10.51
N VAL A 294 -9.78 -18.86 -10.97
CA VAL A 294 -10.23 -19.00 -12.37
C VAL A 294 -11.28 -17.94 -12.73
N ALA A 295 -12.27 -17.71 -11.85
CA ALA A 295 -13.30 -16.70 -12.05
C ALA A 295 -12.70 -15.29 -12.16
N ALA A 296 -11.77 -14.95 -11.25
CA ALA A 296 -11.09 -13.67 -11.25
C ALA A 296 -10.21 -13.47 -12.50
N CYS A 297 -9.58 -14.53 -13.00
CA CYS A 297 -8.83 -14.50 -14.25
C CYS A 297 -9.75 -14.20 -15.44
N LEU A 298 -10.89 -14.88 -15.56
CA LEU A 298 -11.87 -14.62 -16.62
C LEU A 298 -12.37 -13.17 -16.58
N GLU A 299 -12.70 -12.66 -15.40
CA GLU A 299 -13.16 -11.29 -15.19
C GLU A 299 -12.08 -10.26 -15.58
N ALA A 300 -10.81 -10.51 -15.26
CA ALA A 300 -9.71 -9.65 -15.67
C ALA A 300 -9.53 -9.61 -17.21
N VAL A 301 -9.64 -10.76 -17.88
CA VAL A 301 -9.54 -10.83 -19.35
C VAL A 301 -10.72 -10.12 -20.02
N ALA A 302 -11.94 -10.30 -19.51
CA ALA A 302 -13.13 -9.61 -20.01
C ALA A 302 -13.02 -8.08 -19.84
N ASN A 303 -12.57 -7.63 -18.68
CA ASN A 303 -12.37 -6.21 -18.41
C ASN A 303 -11.31 -5.59 -19.32
N LYS A 304 -10.26 -6.35 -19.66
CA LYS A 304 -9.25 -5.91 -20.64
C LYS A 304 -9.85 -5.63 -22.00
N LEU A 305 -10.61 -6.58 -22.54
CA LEU A 305 -11.24 -6.40 -23.84
C LEU A 305 -12.25 -5.25 -23.82
N PHE A 306 -13.04 -5.14 -22.76
CA PHE A 306 -13.94 -4.01 -22.55
C PHE A 306 -13.19 -2.67 -22.54
N PHE A 307 -12.04 -2.59 -21.87
CA PHE A 307 -11.22 -1.38 -21.83
C PHE A 307 -10.68 -1.01 -23.21
N ILE A 308 -10.14 -2.00 -23.94
CA ILE A 308 -9.64 -1.78 -25.31
C ILE A 308 -10.77 -1.28 -26.22
N GLU A 309 -11.98 -1.79 -26.05
CA GLU A 309 -13.15 -1.41 -26.84
C GLU A 309 -13.72 -0.03 -26.49
N LYS A 310 -13.92 0.26 -25.20
CA LYS A 310 -14.57 1.51 -24.74
C LYS A 310 -13.61 2.65 -24.40
N GLY A 311 -12.32 2.38 -24.28
CA GLY A 311 -11.34 3.33 -23.72
C GLY A 311 -11.55 3.64 -22.22
N ARG A 312 -12.36 2.82 -21.52
CA ARG A 312 -12.64 2.97 -20.08
C ARG A 312 -12.92 1.62 -19.43
N HIS A 313 -12.69 1.51 -18.13
CA HIS A 313 -13.05 0.32 -17.37
C HIS A 313 -14.58 0.19 -17.17
N PRO A 314 -15.09 -1.05 -16.97
CA PRO A 314 -16.49 -1.26 -16.66
C PRO A 314 -16.85 -0.73 -15.26
N THR A 315 -18.07 -0.21 -15.15
CA THR A 315 -18.69 0.39 -13.95
C THR A 315 -19.91 -0.42 -13.50
N MET A 316 -20.57 -0.05 -12.39
CA MET A 316 -21.82 -0.68 -11.94
C MET A 316 -22.97 -0.58 -12.96
N ARG A 317 -22.86 0.37 -13.90
CA ARG A 317 -23.84 0.56 -14.97
C ARG A 317 -23.66 -0.47 -16.09
N ASP A 318 -22.47 -1.04 -16.23
CA ASP A 318 -22.13 -2.03 -17.25
C ASP A 318 -22.46 -3.46 -16.72
N ARG A 319 -23.77 -3.76 -16.65
CA ARG A 319 -24.38 -4.94 -15.98
C ARG A 319 -24.18 -6.30 -16.68
N GLY A 320 -23.09 -6.48 -17.42
CA GLY A 320 -22.79 -7.76 -18.08
C GLY A 320 -22.00 -8.74 -17.21
N THR A 321 -22.26 -10.04 -17.39
CA THR A 321 -21.38 -11.11 -16.89
C THR A 321 -19.99 -11.02 -17.55
N PRO A 322 -18.95 -11.66 -16.99
CA PRO A 322 -17.63 -11.69 -17.63
C PRO A 322 -17.67 -12.21 -19.07
N LEU A 323 -18.44 -13.26 -19.36
CA LEU A 323 -18.56 -13.81 -20.72
C LEU A 323 -19.27 -12.84 -21.66
N GLU A 324 -20.37 -12.22 -21.24
CA GLU A 324 -21.08 -11.22 -22.05
C GLU A 324 -20.19 -10.01 -22.38
N LYS A 325 -19.42 -9.53 -21.41
CA LYS A 325 -18.46 -8.42 -21.61
C LYS A 325 -17.36 -8.80 -22.59
N LEU A 326 -16.81 -9.99 -22.42
CA LEU A 326 -15.76 -10.53 -23.27
C LEU A 326 -16.25 -10.62 -24.72
N ASP A 327 -17.43 -11.22 -24.92
CA ASP A 327 -18.03 -11.48 -26.22
C ASP A 327 -18.45 -10.17 -26.93
N ALA A 328 -19.12 -9.26 -26.22
CA ALA A 328 -19.57 -7.99 -26.77
C ALA A 328 -18.39 -7.07 -27.16
N ALA A 329 -17.35 -7.02 -26.34
CA ALA A 329 -16.16 -6.24 -26.64
C ALA A 329 -15.41 -6.81 -27.85
N ALA A 330 -15.24 -8.14 -27.91
CA ALA A 330 -14.61 -8.80 -29.05
C ALA A 330 -15.40 -8.59 -30.35
N ALA A 331 -16.73 -8.74 -30.31
CA ALA A 331 -17.61 -8.48 -31.45
C ALA A 331 -17.41 -7.07 -32.02
N THR A 332 -17.36 -6.06 -31.13
CA THR A 332 -17.17 -4.67 -31.52
C THR A 332 -15.77 -4.44 -32.12
N LEU A 333 -14.72 -4.98 -31.50
CA LEU A 333 -13.35 -4.82 -31.96
C LEU A 333 -13.10 -5.52 -33.31
N VAL A 334 -13.69 -6.68 -33.54
CA VAL A 334 -13.65 -7.35 -34.85
C VAL A 334 -14.38 -6.52 -35.90
N ALA A 335 -15.58 -6.02 -35.59
CA ALA A 335 -16.36 -5.19 -36.50
C ALA A 335 -15.62 -3.90 -36.90
N GLN A 336 -14.88 -3.26 -35.97
CA GLN A 336 -14.03 -2.09 -36.26
C GLN A 336 -12.93 -2.37 -37.30
N THR A 337 -12.56 -3.64 -37.50
CA THR A 337 -11.59 -4.06 -38.52
C THR A 337 -12.25 -4.59 -39.80
N GLY A 338 -13.58 -4.51 -39.92
CA GLY A 338 -14.33 -5.01 -41.08
C GLY A 338 -14.54 -6.52 -41.09
N GLY A 339 -14.25 -7.21 -39.98
CA GLY A 339 -14.45 -8.65 -39.84
C GLY A 339 -15.84 -9.01 -39.30
N THR A 340 -16.15 -10.31 -39.35
CA THR A 340 -17.33 -10.91 -38.71
C THR A 340 -16.90 -11.73 -37.51
N TYR A 341 -17.45 -11.41 -36.33
CA TYR A 341 -17.18 -12.15 -35.10
C TYR A 341 -18.12 -13.33 -34.94
N VAL A 342 -17.60 -14.46 -34.46
CA VAL A 342 -18.34 -15.66 -34.07
C VAL A 342 -18.47 -15.71 -32.54
N PRO A 343 -19.69 -15.48 -32.00
CA PRO A 343 -19.94 -15.47 -30.56
C PRO A 343 -19.61 -16.77 -29.84
N LEU A 344 -19.35 -16.64 -28.54
CA LEU A 344 -19.37 -17.78 -27.62
C LEU A 344 -20.81 -18.32 -27.52
N HIS A 345 -20.99 -19.62 -27.76
CA HIS A 345 -22.32 -20.21 -27.78
C HIS A 345 -22.67 -20.81 -26.41
N PRO A 346 -23.89 -20.58 -25.85
CA PRO A 346 -24.26 -21.09 -24.52
C PRO A 346 -24.20 -22.62 -24.36
N ASN A 347 -24.28 -23.35 -25.47
CA ASN A 347 -24.17 -24.82 -25.47
C ASN A 347 -22.73 -25.33 -25.65
N ASP A 348 -21.75 -24.45 -25.87
CA ASP A 348 -20.34 -24.85 -25.95
C ASP A 348 -19.83 -25.23 -24.56
N ALA A 349 -19.06 -26.32 -24.49
CA ALA A 349 -18.50 -26.82 -23.22
C ALA A 349 -17.72 -25.72 -22.45
N SER A 350 -16.96 -24.89 -23.16
CA SER A 350 -16.17 -23.82 -22.55
C SER A 350 -17.04 -22.70 -21.98
N TYR A 351 -18.14 -22.34 -22.65
CA TYR A 351 -19.10 -21.36 -22.12
C TYR A 351 -19.77 -21.90 -20.84
N VAL A 352 -20.29 -23.13 -20.91
CA VAL A 352 -20.97 -23.77 -19.77
C VAL A 352 -20.05 -23.85 -18.56
N ALA A 353 -18.78 -24.22 -18.77
CA ALA A 353 -17.80 -24.32 -17.70
C ALA A 353 -17.48 -22.96 -17.06
N MET A 354 -17.28 -21.91 -17.86
CA MET A 354 -16.98 -20.57 -17.35
C MET A 354 -18.18 -19.94 -16.63
N GLU A 355 -19.39 -20.19 -17.11
CA GLU A 355 -20.60 -19.76 -16.44
C GLU A 355 -20.81 -20.52 -15.11
N ARG A 356 -20.48 -21.82 -15.09
CA ARG A 356 -20.48 -22.62 -13.86
C ARG A 356 -19.50 -22.07 -12.82
N VAL A 357 -18.28 -21.73 -13.23
CA VAL A 357 -17.25 -21.10 -12.37
C VAL A 357 -17.77 -19.79 -11.77
N ARG A 358 -18.42 -18.93 -12.56
CA ARG A 358 -19.03 -17.68 -12.09
C ARG A 358 -20.09 -17.94 -11.02
N VAL A 359 -21.00 -18.89 -11.27
CA VAL A 359 -22.08 -19.26 -10.34
C VAL A 359 -21.50 -19.82 -9.04
N LEU A 360 -20.49 -20.69 -9.11
CA LEU A 360 -19.81 -21.25 -7.95
C LEU A 360 -19.10 -20.17 -7.12
N ARG A 361 -18.31 -19.30 -7.76
CA ARG A 361 -17.66 -18.17 -7.08
C ARG A 361 -18.67 -17.28 -6.37
N ASN A 362 -19.77 -16.92 -7.01
CA ASN A 362 -20.82 -16.12 -6.38
C ASN A 362 -21.50 -16.88 -5.22
N SER A 363 -21.67 -18.20 -5.35
CA SER A 363 -22.22 -19.01 -4.26
C SER A 363 -21.34 -19.02 -3.02
N PHE A 364 -20.01 -19.01 -3.18
CA PHE A 364 -19.06 -18.93 -2.06
C PHE A 364 -19.00 -17.52 -1.47
N MET A 365 -18.99 -16.48 -2.30
CA MET A 365 -18.94 -15.09 -1.84
C MET A 365 -20.18 -14.64 -1.06
N HIS A 366 -21.36 -15.14 -1.43
CA HIS A 366 -22.64 -14.79 -0.82
C HIS A 366 -23.17 -15.90 0.10
N ALA A 367 -22.30 -16.81 0.56
CA ALA A 367 -22.71 -17.95 1.37
C ALA A 367 -23.35 -17.52 2.71
N SER A 368 -22.92 -16.40 3.29
CA SER A 368 -23.45 -15.83 4.54
C SER A 368 -24.79 -15.11 4.39
N GLU A 369 -25.27 -14.91 3.15
CA GLU A 369 -26.45 -14.08 2.83
C GLU A 369 -27.67 -14.92 2.43
N ARG A 370 -27.61 -16.26 2.58
CA ARG A 370 -28.69 -17.16 2.17
C ARG A 370 -29.66 -17.46 3.31
N ASP A 371 -30.93 -17.12 3.11
CA ASP A 371 -32.04 -17.41 4.06
C ASP A 371 -32.50 -18.88 4.09
N ALA A 372 -31.93 -19.74 3.23
CA ALA A 372 -32.33 -21.15 3.13
C ALA A 372 -31.47 -22.05 4.03
N ALA A 373 -32.14 -22.91 4.82
CA ALA A 373 -31.47 -23.95 5.59
C ALA A 373 -30.63 -24.86 4.66
N ILE A 374 -29.33 -24.89 4.89
CA ILE A 374 -28.38 -25.69 4.11
C ILE A 374 -28.37 -27.11 4.66
N SER A 375 -28.68 -28.11 3.82
CA SER A 375 -28.38 -29.52 4.13
C SER A 375 -26.86 -29.73 4.04
N PRO A 376 -26.16 -29.99 5.16
CA PRO A 376 -24.70 -30.10 5.17
C PRO A 376 -24.23 -31.23 4.26
N ASP A 377 -24.85 -32.41 4.32
CA ASP A 377 -24.40 -33.60 3.59
C ASP A 377 -24.55 -33.47 2.07
N THR A 378 -25.69 -32.95 1.61
CA THR A 378 -25.96 -32.78 0.17
C THR A 378 -25.14 -31.64 -0.42
N LEU A 379 -24.94 -30.56 0.35
CA LEU A 379 -24.11 -29.43 -0.09
C LEU A 379 -22.64 -29.83 -0.12
N LEU A 380 -22.14 -30.48 0.94
CA LEU A 380 -20.75 -30.96 1.01
C LEU A 380 -20.45 -31.89 -0.17
N SER A 381 -21.27 -32.92 -0.42
CA SER A 381 -21.02 -33.87 -1.53
C SER A 381 -20.97 -33.20 -2.91
N LYS A 382 -21.89 -32.27 -3.19
CA LYS A 382 -21.90 -31.53 -4.47
C LYS A 382 -20.75 -30.53 -4.58
N VAL A 383 -20.42 -29.82 -3.51
CA VAL A 383 -19.29 -28.87 -3.48
C VAL A 383 -17.96 -29.61 -3.62
N PHE A 384 -17.79 -30.75 -2.95
CA PHE A 384 -16.59 -31.59 -3.07
C PHE A 384 -16.35 -32.09 -4.51
N ASP A 385 -17.41 -32.48 -5.25
CA ASP A 385 -17.26 -32.81 -6.67
C ASP A 385 -16.82 -31.60 -7.48
N GLU A 386 -17.49 -30.46 -7.29
CA GLU A 386 -17.28 -29.22 -8.05
C GLU A 386 -15.90 -28.59 -7.82
N VAL A 387 -15.34 -28.75 -6.61
CA VAL A 387 -14.01 -28.22 -6.27
C VAL A 387 -12.90 -29.27 -6.36
N SER A 388 -13.20 -30.45 -6.91
CA SER A 388 -12.23 -31.53 -7.07
C SER A 388 -11.07 -31.15 -8.01
N GLU A 389 -9.98 -31.90 -7.92
CA GLU A 389 -8.84 -31.74 -8.83
C GLU A 389 -9.24 -31.88 -10.30
N ALA A 390 -10.10 -32.85 -10.62
CA ALA A 390 -10.57 -33.08 -11.98
C ALA A 390 -11.35 -31.87 -12.52
N ARG A 391 -12.21 -31.27 -11.70
CA ARG A 391 -12.96 -30.06 -12.07
C ARG A 391 -12.06 -28.84 -12.20
N CYS A 392 -11.16 -28.61 -11.24
CA CYS A 392 -10.20 -27.50 -11.31
C CYS A 392 -9.36 -27.55 -12.59
N ARG A 393 -8.85 -28.74 -12.94
CA ARG A 393 -8.13 -28.98 -14.20
C ARG A 393 -9.00 -28.66 -15.42
N ALA A 394 -10.25 -29.13 -15.43
CA ALA A 394 -11.19 -28.85 -16.51
C ALA A 394 -11.46 -27.35 -16.63
N TYR A 395 -11.69 -26.64 -15.52
CA TYR A 395 -11.95 -25.20 -15.52
C TYR A 395 -10.76 -24.39 -16.04
N LEU A 396 -9.52 -24.74 -15.67
CA LEU A 396 -8.32 -24.10 -16.21
C LEU A 396 -8.19 -24.32 -17.72
N ARG A 397 -8.46 -25.54 -18.20
CA ARG A 397 -8.48 -25.86 -19.63
C ARG A 397 -9.55 -25.07 -20.39
N GLU A 398 -10.77 -25.06 -19.89
CA GLU A 398 -11.89 -24.38 -20.55
C GLU A 398 -11.73 -22.85 -20.53
N LEU A 399 -11.11 -22.27 -19.48
CA LEU A 399 -10.71 -20.87 -19.47
C LEU A 399 -9.74 -20.57 -20.63
N ARG A 400 -8.73 -21.44 -20.81
CA ARG A 400 -7.76 -21.32 -21.90
C ARG A 400 -8.43 -21.36 -23.28
N LEU A 401 -9.32 -22.34 -23.49
CA LEU A 401 -10.05 -22.52 -24.74
C LEU A 401 -11.00 -21.35 -25.03
N THR A 402 -11.70 -20.85 -24.00
CA THR A 402 -12.58 -19.68 -24.12
C THR A 402 -11.79 -18.45 -24.55
N VAL A 403 -10.67 -18.15 -23.88
CA VAL A 403 -9.84 -16.99 -24.20
C VAL A 403 -9.19 -17.15 -25.58
N GLY A 404 -8.72 -18.36 -25.92
CA GLY A 404 -8.21 -18.67 -27.26
C GLY A 404 -9.23 -18.36 -28.35
N LYS A 405 -10.45 -18.93 -28.24
CA LYS A 405 -11.54 -18.74 -29.23
C LYS A 405 -11.87 -17.26 -29.47
N VAL A 406 -11.78 -16.42 -28.44
CA VAL A 406 -12.03 -14.97 -28.56
C VAL A 406 -10.86 -14.25 -29.22
N PHE A 407 -9.64 -14.48 -28.73
CA PHE A 407 -8.46 -13.73 -29.20
C PHE A 407 -7.95 -14.20 -30.57
N ASP A 408 -8.22 -15.44 -30.99
CA ASP A 408 -7.90 -15.92 -32.34
C ASP A 408 -8.65 -15.13 -33.42
N GLN A 409 -9.77 -14.51 -33.06
CA GLN A 409 -10.55 -13.65 -33.95
C GLN A 409 -10.08 -12.18 -33.93
N LEU A 410 -9.10 -11.82 -33.10
CA LEU A 410 -8.60 -10.45 -32.90
C LEU A 410 -7.13 -10.33 -33.31
N PRO A 411 -6.80 -10.31 -34.63
CA PRO A 411 -5.43 -10.47 -35.12
C PRO A 411 -4.47 -9.35 -34.71
N LYS A 412 -4.98 -8.17 -34.32
CA LYS A 412 -4.19 -7.04 -33.82
C LYS A 412 -3.92 -7.10 -32.31
N LEU A 413 -4.56 -8.01 -31.60
CA LEU A 413 -4.49 -8.11 -30.14
C LEU A 413 -3.96 -9.48 -29.73
N PRO A 414 -2.77 -9.55 -29.13
CA PRO A 414 -2.26 -10.82 -28.65
C PRO A 414 -3.12 -11.35 -27.51
N ALA A 415 -3.46 -12.65 -27.58
CA ALA A 415 -4.01 -13.39 -26.44
C ALA A 415 -3.09 -13.22 -25.21
N PRO A 416 -3.66 -13.07 -24.00
CA PRO A 416 -2.88 -13.05 -22.77
C PRO A 416 -1.91 -14.24 -22.72
N ILE A 417 -0.64 -13.99 -22.39
CA ILE A 417 0.40 -15.03 -22.40
C ILE A 417 0.03 -16.23 -21.52
N VAL A 418 -0.70 -15.98 -20.43
CA VAL A 418 -1.13 -16.97 -19.45
C VAL A 418 -2.16 -17.97 -19.97
N THR A 419 -2.85 -17.67 -21.07
CA THR A 419 -3.84 -18.56 -21.68
C THR A 419 -3.34 -19.19 -22.98
N ARG A 420 -2.02 -19.14 -23.27
CA ARG A 420 -1.45 -19.75 -24.47
C ARG A 420 -1.11 -21.21 -24.22
N ALA A 421 -1.40 -22.07 -25.20
CA ALA A 421 -0.95 -23.47 -25.17
C ALA A 421 0.59 -23.55 -25.26
N ASN A 422 1.18 -24.60 -24.68
CA ASN A 422 2.58 -25.00 -24.89
C ASN A 422 3.64 -23.93 -24.55
N THR A 423 3.31 -22.98 -23.67
CA THR A 423 4.28 -21.99 -23.18
C THR A 423 4.76 -22.43 -21.81
N THR A 424 6.04 -22.80 -21.69
CA THR A 424 6.62 -23.11 -20.37
C THR A 424 6.72 -21.81 -19.56
N TRP A 425 5.97 -21.74 -18.48
CA TRP A 425 5.97 -20.61 -17.55
C TRP A 425 6.43 -21.09 -16.17
N LEU A 426 7.31 -20.33 -15.51
CA LEU A 426 7.77 -20.58 -14.13
C LEU A 426 8.32 -22.00 -13.86
N GLY A 427 9.13 -22.53 -14.78
CA GLY A 427 10.00 -23.70 -14.56
C GLY A 427 9.36 -24.86 -13.77
N SER A 428 8.74 -25.80 -14.50
CA SER A 428 8.12 -27.08 -14.07
C SER A 428 6.61 -27.11 -13.79
N LEU A 429 5.90 -25.98 -13.85
CA LEU A 429 4.43 -25.98 -13.82
C LEU A 429 3.87 -26.45 -15.17
N GLU A 430 3.45 -27.72 -15.24
CA GLU A 430 2.71 -28.25 -16.39
C GLU A 430 1.33 -27.59 -16.43
N VAL A 431 1.13 -26.73 -17.43
CA VAL A 431 -0.15 -26.09 -17.73
C VAL A 431 -1.02 -27.10 -18.50
N PRO A 432 -2.19 -27.52 -17.99
CA PRO A 432 -3.10 -28.39 -18.74
C PRO A 432 -3.56 -27.79 -20.08
#